data_AF-A0AAW1MLE1-F1
#
_entry.id   AF-A0AAW1MLE1-F1
#
_cell.length_a   1.000
_cell.length_b   1.000
_cell.length_c   1.000
_cell.angle_alpha   90.00
_cell.angle_beta   90.00
_cell.angle_gamma   90.00
#
_symmetry.space_group_name_H-M   'P 1'
#
loop_
_entity.id
_entity.type
_entity.pdbx_description
1 polymer ?
#
loop_
_entity_poly.entity_id
_entity_poly.type
_entity_poly.pdbx_seq_one_letter_code
_entity_poly.pdbx_strand_id
1 'polypeptide(L)'
;MEDYTGSDYQYITFAINENPETCRRQQSTLRRWNILKLNVDRFGEVLGRNEDSIARITVGNKQEAEELVAATMEAITHACETMPRKKSHHRKRPTYWWTQEIADLRRECLRLRRAAQRHRHGNEAETIAMEHREAKRELRRAINRSKE
;
A
#
# COMPACT_ATOMS: atom_id res chain seq x y z
N MET A 1 -14.73 -29.33 -45.08
CA MET A 1 -15.74 -29.20 -44.00
C MET A 1 -14.92 -28.81 -42.79
N GLU A 2 -14.96 -27.53 -42.42
CA GLU A 2 -14.08 -26.95 -41.40
C GLU A 2 -14.79 -27.01 -40.05
N ASP A 3 -14.12 -27.59 -39.05
CA ASP A 3 -14.68 -27.82 -37.71
C ASP A 3 -14.82 -26.49 -36.95
N TYR A 4 -16.08 -26.09 -36.73
CA TYR A 4 -16.44 -24.91 -35.97
C TYR A 4 -16.12 -25.09 -34.48
N THR A 5 -15.02 -24.48 -34.02
CA THR A 5 -14.64 -24.47 -32.60
C THR A 5 -15.37 -23.32 -31.90
N GLY A 6 -16.57 -23.62 -31.38
CA GLY A 6 -17.38 -22.70 -30.59
C GLY A 6 -16.76 -22.44 -29.21
N SER A 7 -15.73 -21.59 -29.16
CA SER A 7 -15.13 -21.19 -27.90
C SER A 7 -15.88 -20.00 -27.31
N ASP A 8 -16.49 -20.18 -26.14
CA ASP A 8 -17.19 -19.17 -25.31
C ASP A 8 -16.24 -18.13 -24.70
N TYR A 9 -15.38 -17.52 -25.51
CA TYR A 9 -14.54 -16.42 -25.03
C TYR A 9 -15.41 -15.17 -24.87
N GLN A 10 -15.83 -14.91 -23.63
CA GLN A 10 -16.47 -13.66 -23.27
C GLN A 10 -15.42 -12.54 -23.30
N TYR A 11 -15.53 -11.65 -24.30
CA TYR A 11 -14.59 -10.55 -24.45
C TYR A 11 -14.72 -9.55 -23.29
N ILE A 12 -13.60 -9.29 -22.61
CA ILE A 12 -13.51 -8.20 -21.65
C ILE A 12 -13.14 -6.95 -22.44
N THR A 13 -14.06 -5.98 -22.50
CA THR A 13 -13.82 -4.63 -23.01
C THR A 13 -13.56 -3.67 -21.86
N PHE A 14 -12.61 -2.77 -22.03
CA PHE A 14 -12.37 -1.66 -21.09
C PHE A 14 -12.08 -0.37 -21.86
N ALA A 15 -12.45 0.75 -21.26
CA ALA A 15 -12.18 2.09 -21.78
C ALA A 15 -11.20 2.81 -20.85
N ILE A 16 -10.14 3.40 -21.42
CA ILE A 16 -9.17 4.18 -20.67
C ILE A 16 -9.66 5.62 -20.65
N ASN A 17 -10.09 6.10 -19.49
CA ASN A 17 -10.41 7.51 -19.30
C ASN A 17 -9.17 8.23 -18.73
N GLU A 18 -8.62 9.17 -19.49
CA GLU A 18 -7.58 10.08 -19.01
C GLU A 18 -8.19 11.20 -18.17
N ASN A 19 -8.68 10.86 -16.97
CA ASN A 19 -9.14 11.88 -16.03
C ASN A 19 -8.02 12.21 -15.02
N PRO A 20 -7.30 13.34 -15.16
CA PRO A 20 -6.20 13.70 -14.27
C PRO A 20 -6.64 13.90 -12.81
N GLU A 21 -7.92 14.19 -12.56
CA GLU A 21 -8.49 14.34 -11.22
C GLU A 21 -8.67 12.99 -10.49
N THR A 22 -8.78 11.87 -11.23
CA THR A 22 -9.05 10.54 -10.64
C THR A 22 -7.80 9.84 -10.08
N CYS A 23 -6.59 10.36 -10.34
CA CYS A 23 -5.37 9.84 -9.72
C CYS A 23 -5.19 10.26 -8.26
N ARG A 24 -6.06 11.11 -7.72
CA ARG A 24 -6.22 11.22 -6.26
C ARG A 24 -7.27 10.23 -5.80
N ARG A 25 -7.08 8.95 -6.17
CA ARG A 25 -7.86 7.83 -5.65
C ARG A 25 -7.97 8.12 -4.17
N GLN A 26 -9.19 8.34 -3.72
CA GLN A 26 -9.55 8.21 -2.32
C GLN A 26 -9.21 6.77 -1.97
N GLN A 27 -7.92 6.51 -1.74
CA GLN A 27 -7.50 5.48 -0.85
C GLN A 27 -7.98 6.03 0.49
N SER A 28 -9.27 5.89 0.76
CA SER A 28 -9.72 5.59 2.10
C SER A 28 -8.88 4.38 2.45
N THR A 29 -7.73 4.64 3.06
CA THR A 29 -6.76 3.62 3.39
C THR A 29 -7.44 2.82 4.48
N LEU A 30 -8.28 1.85 4.10
CA LEU A 30 -8.64 0.76 4.98
C LEU A 30 -7.30 0.24 5.44
N ARG A 31 -7.00 0.55 6.69
CA ARG A 31 -5.65 0.38 7.23
C ARG A 31 -5.33 -1.10 7.10
N ARG A 32 -4.31 -1.42 6.30
CA ARG A 32 -3.88 -2.80 6.07
C ARG A 32 -3.64 -3.50 7.40
N TRP A 33 -4.05 -4.76 7.50
CA TRP A 33 -3.72 -5.59 8.66
C TRP A 33 -2.20 -5.69 8.82
N ASN A 34 -1.73 -5.76 10.06
CA ASN A 34 -0.33 -5.89 10.40
C ASN A 34 0.01 -7.35 10.70
N ILE A 35 0.27 -8.11 9.64
CA ILE A 35 0.55 -9.56 9.69
C ILE A 35 1.73 -9.89 10.63
N LEU A 36 2.74 -9.00 10.70
CA LEU A 36 3.90 -9.18 11.58
C LEU A 36 3.57 -9.12 13.07
N LYS A 37 2.41 -8.56 13.44
CA LYS A 37 1.92 -8.50 14.83
C LYS A 37 0.68 -9.35 15.03
N LEU A 38 0.45 -10.32 14.15
CA LEU A 38 -0.60 -11.31 14.32
C LEU A 38 -0.35 -12.07 15.62
N ASN A 39 -1.36 -12.11 16.50
CA ASN A 39 -1.38 -13.04 17.60
C ASN A 39 -2.04 -14.33 17.09
N VAL A 40 -1.22 -15.35 16.83
CA VAL A 40 -1.66 -16.62 16.24
C VAL A 40 -2.60 -17.36 17.19
N ASP A 41 -2.32 -17.33 18.50
CA ASP A 41 -3.11 -18.03 19.51
C ASP A 41 -4.55 -17.48 19.56
N ARG A 42 -4.70 -16.16 19.69
CA ARG A 42 -6.02 -15.51 19.71
C ARG A 42 -6.78 -15.70 18.40
N PHE A 43 -6.08 -15.70 17.27
CA PHE A 43 -6.69 -15.96 15.97
C PHE A 43 -7.22 -17.40 15.88
N GLY A 44 -6.42 -18.37 16.35
CA GLY A 44 -6.81 -19.78 16.43
C GLY A 44 -7.98 -20.01 17.39
N GLU A 45 -8.00 -19.37 18.55
CA GLU A 45 -9.12 -19.46 19.50
C GLU A 45 -10.44 -19.00 18.88
N VAL A 46 -10.44 -17.90 18.12
CA VAL A 46 -11.65 -17.40 17.46
C VAL A 46 -12.11 -18.34 16.35
N LEU A 47 -11.18 -18.91 15.56
CA LEU A 47 -11.55 -19.91 14.56
C LEU A 47 -12.10 -21.19 15.20
N GLY A 48 -11.42 -21.73 16.22
CA GLY A 48 -11.86 -22.95 16.90
C GLY A 48 -13.24 -22.83 17.57
N ARG A 49 -13.58 -21.65 18.12
CA ARG A 49 -14.94 -21.39 18.64
C ARG A 49 -16.02 -21.44 17.57
N ASN A 50 -15.70 -21.00 16.35
CA ASN A 50 -16.65 -20.98 15.24
C ASN A 50 -16.67 -22.31 14.48
N GLU A 51 -15.61 -23.11 14.55
CA GLU A 51 -15.50 -24.42 13.91
C GLU A 51 -16.62 -25.37 14.35
N ASP A 52 -16.92 -25.42 15.65
CA ASP A 52 -18.03 -26.21 16.21
C ASP A 52 -19.40 -25.77 15.66
N SER A 53 -19.55 -24.49 15.30
CA SER A 53 -20.80 -23.95 14.74
C SER A 53 -20.91 -24.24 13.25
N ILE A 54 -19.79 -24.16 12.52
CA ILE A 54 -19.68 -24.47 11.09
C ILE A 54 -19.90 -25.98 10.87
N ALA A 55 -19.33 -26.83 11.71
CA ALA A 55 -19.42 -28.29 11.61
C ALA A 55 -20.85 -28.84 11.80
N ARG A 56 -21.76 -28.05 12.38
CA ARG A 56 -23.18 -28.40 12.54
C ARG A 56 -24.01 -28.20 11.28
N ILE A 57 -23.50 -27.44 10.29
CA ILE A 57 -24.21 -27.16 9.05
C ILE A 57 -23.99 -28.34 8.10
N THR A 58 -25.02 -29.13 7.87
CA THR A 58 -25.01 -30.22 6.89
C THR A 58 -25.24 -29.68 5.50
N VAL A 59 -24.49 -30.16 4.49
CA VAL A 59 -24.65 -29.73 3.10
C VAL A 59 -25.51 -30.75 2.34
N GLY A 60 -26.83 -30.58 2.38
CA GLY A 60 -27.80 -31.40 1.65
C GLY A 60 -28.47 -30.64 0.50
N ASN A 61 -28.56 -29.32 0.57
CA ASN A 61 -29.22 -28.48 -0.42
C ASN A 61 -28.47 -27.16 -0.69
N LYS A 62 -28.85 -26.44 -1.74
CA LYS A 62 -28.18 -25.18 -2.17
C LYS A 62 -28.19 -24.11 -1.07
N GLN A 63 -29.28 -24.03 -0.33
CA GLN A 63 -29.46 -23.01 0.72
C GLN A 63 -28.55 -23.28 1.92
N GLU A 64 -28.43 -24.53 2.35
CA GLU A 64 -27.47 -24.94 3.39
C GLU A 64 -26.01 -24.69 2.95
N ALA A 65 -25.70 -24.87 1.66
CA ALA A 65 -24.37 -24.56 1.14
C ALA A 65 -24.06 -23.05 1.19
N GLU A 66 -25.04 -22.19 0.88
CA GLU A 66 -24.90 -20.73 1.00
C GLU A 66 -24.76 -20.30 2.47
N GLU A 67 -25.50 -20.93 3.38
CA GLU A 67 -25.40 -20.69 4.82
C GLU A 67 -24.04 -21.10 5.39
N LEU A 68 -23.51 -22.25 4.97
CA LEU A 68 -22.16 -22.70 5.33
C LEU A 68 -21.10 -21.68 4.89
N VAL A 69 -21.19 -21.19 3.66
CA VAL A 69 -20.26 -20.18 3.13
C VAL A 69 -20.37 -18.88 3.91
N ALA A 70 -21.59 -18.42 4.20
CA ALA A 70 -21.81 -17.20 4.97
C ALA A 70 -21.22 -17.31 6.39
N ALA A 71 -21.51 -18.40 7.11
CA ALA A 71 -21.00 -18.66 8.46
C ALA A 71 -19.46 -18.75 8.48
N THR A 72 -18.87 -19.41 7.47
CA THR A 72 -17.41 -19.52 7.35
C THR A 72 -16.77 -18.16 7.08
N MET A 73 -17.36 -17.36 6.18
CA MET A 73 -16.86 -16.02 5.86
C MET A 73 -16.98 -15.07 7.06
N GLU A 74 -18.06 -15.18 7.84
CA GLU A 74 -18.23 -14.42 9.08
C GLU A 74 -17.18 -14.79 10.12
N ALA A 75 -16.95 -16.09 10.34
CA ALA A 75 -15.92 -16.59 11.25
C ALA A 75 -14.51 -16.09 10.87
N ILE A 76 -14.16 -16.16 9.58
CA ILE A 76 -12.89 -15.63 9.06
C ILE A 76 -12.81 -14.12 9.27
N THR A 77 -13.90 -13.39 8.99
CA THR A 77 -13.96 -11.93 9.16
C THR A 77 -13.73 -11.55 10.61
N HIS A 78 -14.42 -12.21 11.54
CA HIS A 78 -14.30 -11.94 12.97
C HIS A 78 -12.90 -12.30 13.50
N ALA A 79 -12.32 -13.42 13.05
CA ALA A 79 -10.94 -13.76 13.35
C ALA A 79 -9.98 -12.67 12.83
N CYS A 80 -10.20 -12.17 11.61
CA CYS A 80 -9.40 -11.08 11.04
C CYS A 80 -9.53 -9.75 11.81
N GLU A 81 -10.68 -9.47 12.42
CA GLU A 81 -10.88 -8.25 13.22
C GLU A 81 -10.01 -8.21 14.48
N THR A 82 -9.60 -9.36 14.99
CA THR A 82 -8.63 -9.43 16.11
C THR A 82 -7.23 -8.95 15.70
N MET A 83 -6.94 -8.85 14.40
CA MET A 83 -5.63 -8.45 13.92
C MET A 83 -5.37 -6.95 14.13
N PRO A 84 -4.17 -6.56 14.54
CA PRO A 84 -3.83 -5.14 14.63
C PRO A 84 -3.77 -4.51 13.24
N ARG A 85 -4.37 -3.34 13.06
CA ARG A 85 -4.21 -2.55 11.82
C ARG A 85 -2.92 -1.74 11.83
N LYS A 86 -2.27 -1.57 10.67
CA LYS A 86 -1.08 -0.72 10.54
C LYS A 86 -1.42 0.73 10.93
N LYS A 87 -0.61 1.29 11.83
CA LYS A 87 -0.73 2.71 12.19
C LYS A 87 -0.22 3.56 11.03
N SER A 88 -0.99 4.58 10.64
CA SER A 88 -0.52 5.61 9.73
C SER A 88 0.68 6.33 10.36
N HIS A 89 1.75 6.49 9.60
CA HIS A 89 2.96 7.18 10.02
C HIS A 89 2.77 8.72 10.11
N HIS A 90 1.58 9.24 9.84
CA HIS A 90 1.32 10.67 9.61
C HIS A 90 0.96 11.49 10.87
N ARG A 91 1.31 11.03 12.07
CA ARG A 91 0.99 11.75 13.33
C ARG A 91 2.20 12.23 14.12
N LYS A 92 3.40 12.24 13.53
CA LYS A 92 4.54 12.89 14.18
C LYS A 92 4.37 14.40 14.01
N ARG A 93 4.37 15.14 15.12
CA ARG A 93 4.45 16.60 15.09
C ARG A 93 5.69 16.98 14.28
N PRO A 94 5.61 17.94 13.34
CA PRO A 94 6.80 18.45 12.66
C PRO A 94 7.84 18.85 13.70
N THR A 95 9.09 18.43 13.50
CA THR A 95 10.16 18.83 14.40
C THR A 95 10.35 20.35 14.31
N TYR A 96 10.69 21.02 15.40
CA TYR A 96 10.81 22.48 15.45
C TYR A 96 11.75 23.07 14.38
N TRP A 97 12.81 22.33 14.02
CA TRP A 97 13.79 22.72 13.00
C TRP A 97 13.38 22.35 11.57
N TRP A 98 12.18 21.78 11.35
CA TRP A 98 11.72 21.41 10.02
C TRP A 98 10.90 22.55 9.40
N THR A 99 11.59 23.46 8.70
CA THR A 99 10.98 24.61 8.03
C THR A 99 10.57 24.29 6.58
N GLN A 100 9.74 25.15 5.99
CA GLN A 100 9.36 25.05 4.58
C GLN A 100 10.58 25.15 3.65
N GLU A 101 11.54 26.03 3.97
CA GLU A 101 12.84 26.14 3.27
C GLU A 101 13.57 24.79 3.23
N ILE A 102 13.71 24.11 4.38
CA ILE A 102 14.37 22.80 4.46
C ILE A 102 13.58 21.73 3.67
N ALA A 103 12.25 21.80 3.66
CA ALA A 103 11.42 20.89 2.89
C ALA A 103 11.66 21.05 1.38
N ASP A 104 11.77 22.29 0.89
CA ASP A 104 12.00 22.61 -0.51
C ASP A 104 13.43 22.25 -0.94
N LEU A 105 14.44 22.61 -0.13
CA LEU A 105 15.83 22.19 -0.34
C LEU A 105 15.99 20.66 -0.38
N ARG A 106 15.25 19.94 0.48
CA ARG A 106 15.26 18.48 0.46
C ARG A 106 14.61 17.92 -0.78
N ARG A 107 13.50 18.51 -1.24
CA ARG A 107 12.83 18.09 -2.49
C ARG A 107 13.80 18.22 -3.65
N GLU A 108 14.50 19.35 -3.72
CA GLU A 108 15.46 19.63 -4.79
C GLU A 108 16.70 18.73 -4.72
N CYS A 109 17.30 18.57 -3.53
CA CYS A 109 18.41 17.64 -3.33
C CYS A 109 18.03 16.20 -3.75
N LEU A 110 16.82 15.73 -3.44
CA LEU A 110 16.36 14.41 -3.88
C LEU A 110 16.11 14.33 -5.40
N ARG A 111 15.64 15.42 -6.03
CA ARG A 111 15.48 15.52 -7.48
C ARG A 111 16.84 15.36 -8.17
N LEU A 112 17.83 16.14 -7.76
CA LEU A 112 19.20 16.11 -8.28
C LEU A 112 19.89 14.77 -8.00
N ARG A 113 19.68 14.16 -6.83
CA ARG A 113 20.19 12.81 -6.53
C ARG A 113 19.68 11.79 -7.55
N ARG A 114 18.39 11.80 -7.86
CA ARG A 114 17.80 10.89 -8.85
C ARG A 114 18.29 11.19 -10.27
N ALA A 115 18.52 12.45 -10.61
CA ALA A 115 19.13 12.83 -11.89
C ALA A 115 20.56 12.27 -11.99
N ALA A 116 21.40 12.50 -10.98
CA ALA A 116 22.78 12.00 -10.94
C ALA A 116 22.85 10.47 -11.03
N GLN A 117 21.91 9.76 -10.39
CA GLN A 117 21.83 8.30 -10.48
C GLN A 117 21.44 7.80 -11.87
N ARG A 118 20.51 8.49 -12.54
CA ARG A 118 20.05 8.11 -13.89
C ARG A 118 21.07 8.44 -14.98
N HIS A 119 21.74 9.58 -14.87
CA HIS A 119 22.70 10.07 -15.87
C HIS A 119 24.17 9.74 -15.53
N ARG A 120 24.41 8.75 -14.65
CA ARG A 120 25.74 8.42 -14.13
C ARG A 120 26.77 8.06 -15.23
N HIS A 121 26.31 7.60 -16.38
CA HIS A 121 27.16 7.19 -17.51
C HIS A 121 27.04 8.13 -18.73
N GLY A 122 26.33 9.25 -18.59
CA GLY A 122 26.20 10.25 -19.65
C GLY A 122 27.32 11.29 -19.60
N ASN A 123 27.45 12.07 -20.68
CA ASN A 123 28.44 13.16 -20.77
C ASN A 123 28.23 14.25 -19.70
N GLU A 124 27.01 14.38 -19.16
CA GLU A 124 26.62 15.32 -18.11
C GLU A 124 26.72 14.74 -16.69
N ALA A 125 27.28 13.54 -16.52
CA ALA A 125 27.33 12.88 -15.21
C ALA A 125 28.05 13.74 -14.14
N GLU A 126 29.15 14.38 -14.51
CA GLU A 126 29.98 15.20 -13.62
C GLU A 126 29.23 16.46 -13.16
N THR A 127 28.56 17.15 -14.09
CA THR A 127 27.81 18.40 -13.82
C THR A 127 26.62 18.12 -12.91
N ILE A 128 25.80 17.12 -13.25
CA ILE A 128 24.63 16.73 -12.43
C ILE A 128 25.08 16.22 -11.05
N ALA A 129 26.22 15.53 -10.97
CA ALA A 129 26.78 15.11 -9.68
C ALA A 129 27.29 16.30 -8.84
N MET A 130 27.83 17.33 -9.47
CA MET A 130 28.24 18.58 -8.81
C MET A 130 27.04 19.34 -8.26
N GLU A 131 25.99 19.53 -9.06
CA GLU A 131 24.74 20.17 -8.62
C GLU A 131 24.12 19.44 -7.41
N HIS A 132 24.08 18.10 -7.45
CA HIS A 132 23.61 17.32 -6.29
C HIS A 132 24.50 17.52 -5.05
N ARG A 133 25.84 17.60 -5.23
CA ARG A 133 26.78 17.88 -4.13
C ARG A 133 26.49 19.25 -3.51
N GLU A 134 26.22 20.27 -4.31
CA GLU A 134 25.90 21.62 -3.86
C GLU A 134 24.55 21.68 -3.13
N ALA A 135 23.48 21.16 -3.73
CA ALA A 135 22.16 21.11 -3.09
C ALA A 135 22.21 20.34 -1.75
N LYS A 136 23.04 19.29 -1.65
CA LYS A 136 23.28 18.57 -0.40
C LYS A 136 24.00 19.44 0.65
N ARG A 137 24.96 20.28 0.25
CA ARG A 137 25.63 21.22 1.16
C ARG A 137 24.65 22.28 1.65
N GLU A 138 23.84 22.84 0.77
CA GLU A 138 22.82 23.85 1.12
C GLU A 138 21.79 23.29 2.10
N LEU A 139 21.25 22.10 1.81
CA LEU A 139 20.34 21.42 2.74
C LEU A 139 20.97 21.20 4.12
N ARG A 140 22.24 20.81 4.19
CA ARG A 140 22.95 20.64 5.46
C ARG A 140 23.12 21.96 6.21
N ARG A 141 23.48 23.04 5.50
CA ARG A 141 23.61 24.39 6.09
C ARG A 141 22.27 24.87 6.63
N ALA A 142 21.18 24.74 5.88
CA ALA A 142 19.84 25.12 6.32
C ALA A 142 19.38 24.32 7.55
N ILE A 143 19.61 23.00 7.56
CA ILE A 143 19.31 22.16 8.74
C ILE A 143 20.10 22.60 9.96
N ASN A 144 21.39 22.93 9.81
CA ASN A 144 22.21 23.39 10.92
C ASN A 144 21.73 24.73 11.46
N ARG A 145 21.49 25.72 10.58
CA ARG A 145 20.95 27.04 10.95
C ARG A 145 19.60 26.96 11.66
N SER A 146 18.73 26.04 11.25
CA SER A 146 17.40 25.92 11.85
C SER A 146 17.40 25.17 13.19
N LYS A 147 18.51 24.52 13.55
CA LYS A 147 18.67 23.82 14.82
C LYS A 147 19.37 24.66 15.90
N GLU A 148 20.08 25.70 15.48
CA GLU A 148 20.58 26.78 16.35
C GLU A 148 19.39 27.56 16.94
#